data_AF-A0A2W4N3N7-F1
#
_entry.id   AF-A0A2W4N3N7-F1
#
_cell.length_a   1.000
_cell.length_b   1.000
_cell.length_c   1.000
_cell.angle_alpha   90.00
_cell.angle_beta   90.00
_cell.angle_gamma   90.00
#
_symmetry.space_group_name_H-M   'P 1'
#
loop_
_entity.id
_entity.type
_entity.pdbx_description
1 polymer ?
#
loop_
_entity_poly.entity_id
_entity_poly.type
_entity_poly.pdbx_seq_one_letter_code
_entity_poly.pdbx_strand_id
1 'polypeptide(L)'
;MAEPVGKGGRSDPAGKPGPCSGDRGIGVGIFGLGTVGTAVWRLLAEGGPHLARQVGAPLRVRRVVVRDPDRPRGVALPPGVLSTDPEAILGDPEIDIVVEVMGGLEPAREYVATALARGKSVVTANKDLMALHGQELLSLAAAAGVDLFWEASVGGGIPLIRP
;
A
#
# COMPACT_ATOMS: atom_id res chain seq x y z
N MET A 1 -31.56 -21.07 -38.39
CA MET A 1 -30.40 -21.57 -37.63
C MET A 1 -29.43 -20.41 -37.52
N ALA A 2 -29.29 -19.84 -36.32
CA ALA A 2 -28.43 -18.69 -36.07
C ALA A 2 -27.12 -19.18 -35.44
N GLU A 3 -25.98 -18.85 -36.05
CA GLU A 3 -24.66 -19.14 -35.48
C GLU A 3 -24.36 -18.18 -34.32
N PRO A 4 -23.70 -18.64 -33.24
CA PRO A 4 -23.32 -17.76 -32.14
C PRO A 4 -22.03 -17.01 -32.50
N VAL A 5 -22.10 -15.68 -32.44
CA VAL A 5 -20.95 -14.77 -32.50
C VAL A 5 -19.99 -15.10 -31.34
N GLY A 6 -18.77 -15.51 -31.70
CA GLY A 6 -17.69 -15.77 -30.76
C GLY A 6 -17.34 -14.52 -29.95
N LYS A 7 -17.31 -14.64 -28.62
CA LYS A 7 -16.79 -13.61 -27.73
C LYS A 7 -15.27 -13.53 -27.93
N GLY A 8 -14.83 -12.53 -28.68
CA GLY A 8 -13.42 -12.14 -28.76
C GLY A 8 -12.89 -11.82 -27.37
N GLY A 9 -11.97 -12.65 -26.88
CA GLY A 9 -11.21 -12.38 -25.67
C GLY A 9 -10.41 -11.11 -25.86
N ARG A 10 -10.58 -10.14 -24.96
CA ARG A 10 -9.67 -9.00 -24.87
C ARG A 10 -8.33 -9.54 -24.38
N SER A 11 -7.34 -9.56 -25.26
CA SER A 11 -5.95 -9.79 -24.91
C SER A 11 -5.49 -8.63 -24.01
N ASP A 12 -5.19 -8.93 -22.75
CA ASP A 12 -4.50 -8.05 -21.82
C ASP A 12 -3.16 -7.60 -22.46
N PRO A 13 -2.95 -6.29 -22.74
CA PRO A 13 -1.69 -5.81 -23.28
C PRO A 13 -0.73 -5.45 -22.14
N ALA A 14 0.54 -5.80 -22.35
CA ALA A 14 1.71 -5.55 -21.49
C ALA A 14 1.82 -6.45 -20.24
N GLY A 15 3.00 -7.06 -20.10
CA GLY A 15 3.32 -8.05 -19.07
C GLY A 15 3.19 -7.49 -17.66
N LYS A 16 2.00 -7.67 -17.08
CA LYS A 16 1.79 -7.60 -15.64
C LYS A 16 2.77 -8.59 -14.99
N PRO A 17 3.50 -8.22 -13.92
CA PRO A 17 4.06 -9.24 -13.04
C PRO A 17 2.92 -10.19 -12.68
N GLY A 18 3.09 -11.47 -13.00
CA GLY A 18 2.06 -12.48 -12.83
C GLY A 18 1.61 -12.59 -11.37
N PRO A 19 0.48 -13.28 -11.10
CA PRO A 19 0.08 -13.58 -9.72
C PRO A 19 1.26 -14.23 -9.00
N CYS A 20 1.55 -13.71 -7.80
CA CYS A 20 2.66 -14.07 -6.92
C CYS A 20 2.92 -15.58 -6.94
N SER A 21 3.82 -16.00 -7.82
CA SER A 21 4.22 -17.39 -8.00
C SER A 21 5.55 -17.53 -7.31
N GLY A 22 5.48 -17.83 -6.02
CA GLY A 22 6.65 -18.09 -5.20
C GLY A 22 6.28 -18.03 -3.73
N ASP A 23 6.91 -18.88 -2.95
CA ASP A 23 6.89 -19.00 -1.48
C ASP A 23 7.29 -17.71 -0.72
N ARG A 24 7.43 -16.57 -1.44
CA ARG A 24 7.81 -15.27 -0.90
C ARG A 24 6.56 -14.49 -0.51
N GLY A 25 6.43 -14.18 0.77
CA GLY A 25 5.36 -13.31 1.26
C GLY A 25 5.45 -11.89 0.72
N ILE A 26 4.33 -11.18 0.75
CA ILE A 26 4.21 -9.78 0.34
C ILE A 26 4.70 -8.89 1.49
N GLY A 27 5.73 -8.09 1.23
CA GLY A 27 6.28 -7.15 2.19
C GLY A 27 5.50 -5.84 2.24
N VAL A 28 5.20 -5.40 3.46
CA VAL A 28 4.46 -4.16 3.72
C VAL A 28 5.32 -3.19 4.54
N GLY A 29 5.45 -1.96 4.04
CA GLY A 29 6.01 -0.83 4.78
C GLY A 29 4.89 0.13 5.19
N ILE A 30 4.94 0.67 6.42
CA ILE A 30 3.91 1.60 6.90
C ILE A 30 4.54 2.94 7.27
N PHE A 31 4.13 4.01 6.61
CA PHE A 31 4.41 5.38 6.99
C PHE A 31 3.30 5.90 7.91
N GLY A 32 3.66 6.17 9.17
CA GLY A 32 2.74 6.64 10.19
C GLY A 32 2.17 5.52 11.04
N LEU A 33 2.17 5.73 12.36
CA LEU A 33 1.64 4.80 13.34
C LEU A 33 0.78 5.53 14.37
N GLY A 34 -0.12 6.40 13.87
CA GLY A 34 -1.20 7.03 14.63
C GLY A 34 -2.41 6.10 14.77
N THR A 35 -3.61 6.63 14.92
CA THR A 35 -4.84 5.83 15.08
C THR A 35 -5.05 4.85 13.93
N VAL A 36 -4.98 5.33 12.68
CA VAL A 36 -5.19 4.50 11.49
C VAL A 36 -4.05 3.49 11.33
N GLY A 37 -2.79 3.95 11.35
CA GLY A 37 -1.63 3.05 11.22
C GLY A 37 -1.60 1.96 12.29
N THR A 38 -2.00 2.27 13.52
CA THR A 38 -2.09 1.28 14.61
C THR A 38 -3.17 0.23 14.34
N ALA A 39 -4.32 0.63 13.79
CA ALA A 39 -5.36 -0.30 13.38
C ALA A 39 -4.89 -1.20 12.22
N VAL A 40 -4.21 -0.62 11.22
CA VAL A 40 -3.61 -1.40 10.11
C VAL A 40 -2.59 -2.40 10.64
N TRP A 41 -1.69 -1.97 11.55
CA TRP A 41 -0.72 -2.86 12.18
C TRP A 41 -1.39 -4.04 12.87
N ARG A 42 -2.41 -3.79 13.70
CA ARG A 42 -3.15 -4.86 14.41
C ARG A 42 -3.82 -5.81 13.43
N LEU A 43 -4.50 -5.31 12.41
CA LEU A 43 -5.17 -6.15 11.41
C LEU A 43 -4.17 -7.04 10.65
N LEU A 44 -3.00 -6.51 10.30
CA LEU A 44 -1.95 -7.29 9.62
C LEU A 44 -1.27 -8.29 10.54
N ALA A 45 -1.02 -7.91 11.81
CA ALA A 45 -0.38 -8.77 12.81
C ALA A 45 -1.31 -9.90 13.31
N GLU A 46 -2.58 -9.59 13.57
CA GLU A 46 -3.58 -10.51 14.14
C GLU A 46 -4.31 -11.29 13.04
N GLY A 47 -4.60 -10.65 11.90
CA GLY A 47 -5.36 -11.22 10.78
C GLY A 47 -4.52 -11.99 9.76
N GLY A 48 -3.21 -12.12 9.99
CA GLY A 48 -2.25 -12.70 9.05
C GLY A 48 -2.70 -14.00 8.36
N PRO A 49 -3.15 -15.05 9.08
CA PRO A 49 -3.58 -16.30 8.45
C PRO A 49 -4.86 -16.18 7.60
N HIS A 50 -5.80 -15.32 8.00
CA HIS A 50 -7.06 -15.14 7.26
C HIS A 50 -6.82 -14.32 6.00
N LEU A 51 -6.13 -13.19 6.12
CA LEU A 51 -5.76 -12.33 4.99
C LEU A 51 -4.87 -13.09 4.01
N ALA A 52 -3.93 -13.90 4.49
CA ALA A 52 -3.09 -14.71 3.61
C ALA A 52 -3.88 -15.69 2.75
N ARG A 53 -4.99 -16.27 3.25
CA ARG A 53 -5.86 -17.15 2.46
C ARG A 53 -6.63 -16.37 1.40
N GLN A 54 -7.07 -15.16 1.70
CA GLN A 54 -7.80 -14.30 0.76
C GLN A 54 -6.88 -13.77 -0.35
N VAL A 55 -5.68 -13.34 0.03
CA VAL A 55 -4.68 -12.78 -0.90
C VAL A 55 -3.91 -13.87 -1.65
N GLY A 56 -3.85 -15.08 -1.10
CA GLY A 56 -3.06 -16.20 -1.65
C GLY A 56 -1.58 -16.16 -1.26
N ALA A 57 -1.15 -15.19 -0.47
CA ALA A 57 0.23 -15.03 0.00
C ALA A 57 0.28 -14.39 1.40
N PRO A 58 1.28 -14.72 2.24
CA PRO A 58 1.41 -14.11 3.56
C PRO A 58 1.82 -12.64 3.46
N LEU A 59 1.08 -11.77 4.13
CA LEU A 59 1.42 -10.35 4.29
C LEU A 59 2.34 -10.17 5.50
N ARG A 60 3.47 -9.48 5.31
CA ARG A 60 4.48 -9.27 6.36
C ARG A 60 4.82 -7.80 6.49
N VAL A 61 4.48 -7.19 7.62
CA VAL A 61 4.97 -5.83 7.92
C VAL A 61 6.46 -5.91 8.22
N ARG A 62 7.27 -5.30 7.36
CA ARG A 62 8.74 -5.30 7.50
C ARG A 62 9.22 -4.10 8.31
N ARG A 63 8.68 -2.93 8.00
CA ARG A 63 9.13 -1.64 8.55
C ARG A 63 7.94 -0.72 8.80
N VAL A 64 8.04 0.03 9.89
CA VAL A 64 7.13 1.11 10.22
C VAL A 64 7.95 2.36 10.49
N VAL A 65 7.70 3.41 9.71
CA VAL A 65 8.39 4.70 9.85
C VAL A 65 7.49 5.70 10.57
N VAL A 66 8.05 6.34 11.58
CA VAL A 66 7.37 7.32 12.44
C VAL A 66 8.24 8.55 12.64
N ARG A 67 7.62 9.70 12.92
CA ARG A 67 8.35 10.93 13.23
C ARG A 67 8.97 10.93 14.63
N ASP A 68 8.24 10.41 15.61
CA ASP A 68 8.61 10.45 17.02
C ASP A 68 8.56 9.02 17.59
N PRO A 69 9.69 8.32 17.77
CA PRO A 69 9.71 6.93 18.22
C PRO A 69 9.21 6.75 19.66
N ASP A 70 9.33 7.77 20.52
CA ASP A 70 9.01 7.70 21.95
C ASP A 70 7.52 7.90 22.26
N ARG A 71 6.76 8.40 21.28
CA ARG A 71 5.30 8.55 21.41
C ARG A 71 4.63 7.21 21.78
N PRO A 72 3.79 7.15 22.84
CA PRO A 72 3.03 5.95 23.17
C PRO A 72 2.01 5.58 22.07
N ARG A 73 1.91 4.29 21.72
CA ARG A 73 1.06 3.79 20.62
C ARG A 73 0.06 2.69 21.01
N GLY A 74 0.19 2.12 22.21
CA GLY A 74 -0.69 1.04 22.65
C GLY A 74 -0.59 -0.24 21.81
N VAL A 75 0.55 -0.46 21.13
CA VAL A 75 0.87 -1.69 20.40
C VAL A 75 2.33 -2.07 20.62
N ALA A 76 2.58 -3.38 20.71
CA ALA A 76 3.92 -3.94 20.72
C ALA A 76 4.40 -4.15 19.28
N LEU A 77 5.62 -3.69 19.00
CA LEU A 77 6.30 -3.91 17.73
C LEU A 77 7.52 -4.81 18.00
N PRO A 78 7.79 -5.81 17.15
CA PRO A 78 9.03 -6.56 17.23
C PRO A 78 10.26 -5.64 17.11
N PRO A 79 11.39 -5.97 17.76
CA PRO A 79 12.63 -5.22 17.60
C PRO A 79 13.01 -5.06 16.12
N GLY A 80 13.45 -3.86 15.73
CA GLY A 80 13.91 -3.56 14.37
C GLY A 80 12.82 -3.20 13.35
N VAL A 81 11.54 -3.35 13.69
CA VAL A 81 10.43 -2.96 12.79
C VAL A 81 10.25 -1.44 12.77
N LEU A 82 10.35 -0.77 13.92
CA LEU A 82 10.19 0.68 14.03
C LEU A 82 11.45 1.41 13.54
N SER A 83 11.27 2.45 12.74
CA SER A 83 12.33 3.31 12.22
C SER A 83 11.87 4.77 12.20
N THR A 84 12.81 5.71 12.22
CA THR A 84 12.58 7.12 11.90
C THR A 84 13.13 7.51 10.52
N ASP A 85 13.86 6.59 9.88
CA ASP A 85 14.44 6.78 8.55
C ASP A 85 13.47 6.28 7.46
N PRO A 86 13.00 7.15 6.55
CA PRO A 86 12.12 6.75 5.45
C PRO A 86 12.78 5.78 4.46
N GLU A 87 14.10 5.80 4.31
CA GLU A 87 14.81 4.87 3.42
C GLU A 87 14.72 3.42 3.91
N ALA A 88 14.43 3.20 5.19
CA ALA A 88 14.08 1.87 5.69
C ALA A 88 12.88 1.25 4.95
N ILE A 89 11.96 2.06 4.44
CA ILE A 89 10.84 1.60 3.60
C ILE A 89 11.16 1.76 2.11
N LEU A 90 11.61 2.95 1.70
CA LEU A 90 11.76 3.30 0.29
C LEU A 90 12.88 2.49 -0.39
N GLY A 91 13.95 2.18 0.34
CA GLY A 91 15.14 1.49 -0.16
C GLY A 91 15.08 -0.03 0.00
N ASP A 92 14.12 -0.56 0.75
CA ASP A 92 14.02 -2.01 1.00
C ASP A 92 13.42 -2.72 -0.24
N PRO A 93 14.20 -3.53 -0.98
CA PRO A 93 13.71 -4.25 -2.16
C PRO A 93 12.67 -5.32 -1.80
N GLU A 94 12.54 -5.61 -0.51
CA GLU A 94 11.65 -6.62 0.01
C GLU A 94 10.27 -6.10 0.43
N ILE A 95 10.02 -4.80 0.25
CA ILE A 95 8.73 -4.15 0.46
C ILE A 95 8.06 -3.93 -0.90
N ASP A 96 6.92 -4.58 -1.09
CA ASP A 96 6.12 -4.51 -2.32
C ASP A 96 5.02 -3.43 -2.21
N ILE A 97 4.46 -3.26 -1.01
CA ILE A 97 3.34 -2.36 -0.73
C ILE A 97 3.72 -1.36 0.36
N VAL A 98 3.44 -0.08 0.13
CA VAL A 98 3.57 0.99 1.10
C VAL A 98 2.19 1.47 1.54
N VAL A 99 1.96 1.50 2.85
CA VAL A 99 0.76 2.10 3.45
C VAL A 99 1.13 3.48 3.99
N GLU A 100 0.53 4.54 3.46
CA GLU A 100 0.74 5.92 3.90
C GLU A 100 -0.45 6.45 4.70
N VAL A 101 -0.22 6.71 5.98
CA VAL A 101 -1.22 7.18 6.95
C VAL A 101 -0.62 8.19 7.93
N MET A 102 0.29 9.03 7.45
CA MET A 102 0.95 10.06 8.25
C MET A 102 0.07 11.31 8.41
N GLY A 103 -0.68 11.64 7.35
CA GLY A 103 -1.37 12.92 7.22
C GLY A 103 -0.41 14.08 6.88
N GLY A 104 -0.98 15.23 6.51
CA GLY A 104 -0.22 16.38 6.02
C GLY A 104 0.28 16.19 4.58
N LEU A 105 0.90 17.23 4.01
CA LEU A 105 1.36 17.21 2.61
C LEU A 105 2.81 16.77 2.47
N GLU A 106 3.71 17.41 3.22
CA GLU A 106 5.12 17.05 3.23
C GLU A 106 5.53 16.56 4.62
N PRO A 107 6.32 15.48 4.72
CA PRO A 107 7.02 14.78 3.62
C PRO A 107 6.20 13.67 2.93
N ALA A 108 4.88 13.60 3.14
CA ALA A 108 4.04 12.51 2.64
C ALA A 108 4.05 12.39 1.10
N ARG A 109 3.96 13.52 0.40
CA ARG A 109 4.00 13.57 -1.07
C ARG A 109 5.31 13.01 -1.60
N GLU A 110 6.44 13.46 -1.05
CA GLU A 110 7.76 12.97 -1.45
C GLU A 110 7.90 11.46 -1.25
N TYR A 111 7.43 10.94 -0.11
CA TYR A 111 7.53 9.51 0.18
C TYR A 111 6.65 8.67 -0.74
N VAL A 112 5.41 9.11 -1.02
CA VAL A 112 4.51 8.41 -1.95
C VAL A 112 5.06 8.45 -3.37
N ALA A 113 5.47 9.61 -3.87
CA ALA A 113 6.06 9.74 -5.19
C ALA A 113 7.30 8.87 -5.35
N THR A 114 8.19 8.86 -4.35
CA THR A 114 9.40 8.03 -4.35
C THR A 114 9.08 6.53 -4.32
N ALA A 115 8.11 6.11 -3.50
CA ALA A 115 7.69 4.71 -3.45
C ALA A 115 7.16 4.23 -4.81
N LEU A 116 6.27 5.01 -5.43
CA LEU A 116 5.71 4.71 -6.75
C LEU A 116 6.82 4.64 -7.81
N ALA A 117 7.72 5.62 -7.84
CA ALA A 117 8.85 5.64 -8.79
C ALA A 117 9.82 4.46 -8.61
N ARG A 118 9.91 3.90 -7.40
CA ARG A 118 10.70 2.69 -7.08
C ARG A 118 9.92 1.39 -7.27
N GLY A 119 8.77 1.44 -7.94
CA GLY A 119 7.99 0.25 -8.28
C GLY A 119 7.26 -0.38 -7.09
N LYS A 120 6.95 0.41 -6.05
CA LYS A 120 6.14 -0.03 -4.91
C LYS A 120 4.71 0.48 -5.05
N SER A 121 3.73 -0.40 -4.90
CA SER A 121 2.33 0.02 -4.86
C SER A 121 2.04 0.76 -3.56
N VAL A 122 1.16 1.76 -3.60
CA VAL A 122 0.84 2.61 -2.45
C VAL A 122 -0.65 2.53 -2.11
N VAL A 123 -0.96 2.41 -0.82
CA VAL A 123 -2.31 2.62 -0.27
C VAL A 123 -2.24 3.79 0.70
N THR A 124 -3.04 4.84 0.49
CA THR A 124 -3.06 6.03 1.36
C THR A 124 -4.44 6.29 1.96
N ALA A 125 -4.48 6.86 3.17
CA ALA A 125 -5.69 7.45 3.76
C ALA A 125 -5.64 8.98 3.81
N ASN A 126 -4.67 9.59 3.14
CA ASN A 126 -4.38 11.02 3.24
C ASN A 126 -5.21 11.83 2.26
N LYS A 127 -6.34 12.35 2.76
CA LYS A 127 -7.30 13.14 1.97
C LYS A 127 -6.70 14.43 1.42
N ASP A 128 -5.84 15.09 2.19
CA ASP A 128 -5.27 16.39 1.82
C ASP A 128 -4.28 16.19 0.67
N LEU A 129 -3.46 15.13 0.75
CA LEU A 129 -2.55 14.72 -0.31
C LEU A 129 -3.30 14.37 -1.60
N MET A 130 -4.35 13.55 -1.51
CA MET A 130 -5.12 13.16 -2.69
C MET A 130 -5.90 14.32 -3.31
N ALA A 131 -6.40 15.26 -2.50
CA ALA A 131 -7.12 16.43 -2.98
C ALA A 131 -6.20 17.39 -3.77
N LEU A 132 -4.94 17.56 -3.35
CA LEU A 132 -4.03 18.54 -3.94
C LEU A 132 -3.07 17.94 -4.98
N HIS A 133 -2.68 16.67 -4.81
CA HIS A 133 -1.64 16.02 -5.63
C HIS A 133 -2.07 14.68 -6.22
N GLY A 134 -3.34 14.27 -6.06
CA GLY A 134 -3.80 12.95 -6.52
C GLY A 134 -3.55 12.70 -8.01
N GLN A 135 -3.78 13.69 -8.88
CA GLN A 135 -3.58 13.54 -10.32
C GLN A 135 -2.11 13.30 -10.70
N GLU A 136 -1.19 14.01 -10.05
CA GLU A 136 0.26 13.84 -10.20
C GLU A 136 0.67 12.41 -9.78
N LEU A 137 0.25 12.00 -8.59
CA LEU A 137 0.62 10.70 -8.01
C LEU A 137 0.03 9.52 -8.80
N LEU A 138 -1.21 9.64 -9.30
CA LEU A 138 -1.82 8.62 -10.16
C LEU A 138 -1.09 8.49 -11.50
N SER A 139 -0.62 9.60 -12.06
CA SER A 139 0.17 9.60 -13.29
C SER A 139 1.52 8.91 -13.07
N LEU A 140 2.17 9.15 -11.92
CA LEU A 140 3.41 8.47 -11.54
C LEU A 140 3.19 6.96 -11.35
N ALA A 141 2.12 6.57 -10.66
CA ALA A 141 1.77 5.15 -10.47
C ALA A 141 1.58 4.44 -11.81
N ALA A 142 0.83 5.06 -12.73
CA ALA A 142 0.60 4.52 -14.07
C ALA A 142 1.91 4.42 -14.88
N ALA A 143 2.79 5.42 -14.81
CA ALA A 143 4.07 5.41 -15.50
C ALA A 143 5.03 4.32 -14.97
N ALA A 144 4.98 4.06 -13.66
CA ALA A 144 5.78 3.01 -13.01
C ALA A 144 5.14 1.62 -13.09
N GLY A 145 3.90 1.50 -13.60
CA GLY A 145 3.19 0.23 -13.70
C GLY A 145 2.76 -0.36 -12.35
N VAL A 146 2.50 0.50 -11.37
CA VAL A 146 2.09 0.13 -10.00
C VAL A 146 0.75 0.77 -9.62
N ASP A 147 0.19 0.32 -8.50
CA ASP A 147 -1.10 0.79 -8.03
C ASP A 147 -0.98 1.91 -7.01
N LEU A 148 -1.93 2.85 -7.06
CA LEU A 148 -2.22 3.80 -6.00
C LEU A 148 -3.69 3.67 -5.60
N PHE A 149 -3.97 3.29 -4.34
CA PHE A 149 -5.32 3.18 -3.78
C PHE A 149 -5.52 4.19 -2.65
N TRP A 150 -6.71 4.79 -2.57
CA TRP A 150 -7.00 5.86 -1.61
C TRP A 150 -8.42 5.84 -1.02
N GLU A 151 -9.06 4.68 -1.03
CA GLU A 151 -10.44 4.51 -0.51
C GLU A 151 -10.60 5.10 0.89
N ALA A 152 -9.67 4.80 1.79
CA ALA A 152 -9.68 5.26 3.18
C ALA A 152 -9.56 6.78 3.36
N SER A 153 -9.26 7.54 2.29
CA SER A 153 -9.23 9.00 2.33
C SER A 153 -10.62 9.64 2.22
N VAL A 154 -11.67 8.86 1.90
CA VAL A 154 -13.05 9.34 1.69
C VAL A 154 -14.04 8.43 2.42
N GLY A 155 -14.98 8.99 3.19
CA GLY A 155 -16.06 8.19 3.81
C GLY A 155 -15.62 7.16 4.86
N GLY A 156 -14.34 7.11 5.23
CA GLY A 156 -13.82 6.19 6.23
C GLY A 156 -13.81 4.74 5.74
N GLY A 157 -14.70 3.91 6.29
CA GLY A 157 -14.82 2.49 5.92
C GLY A 157 -15.91 2.20 4.89
N ILE A 158 -16.56 3.22 4.33
CA ILE A 158 -17.62 3.07 3.33
C ILE A 158 -16.97 3.03 1.94
N PRO A 159 -17.22 1.99 1.12
CA PRO A 159 -16.64 1.88 -0.22
C PRO A 159 -17.35 2.85 -1.19
N LEU A 160 -16.66 3.93 -1.55
CA LEU A 160 -17.13 5.02 -2.41
C LEU A 160 -16.30 5.19 -3.69
N ILE A 161 -14.99 4.91 -3.67
CA ILE A 161 -14.09 5.15 -4.81
C ILE A 161 -14.05 3.96 -5.77
N ARG A 162 -13.99 2.73 -5.26
CA ARG A 162 -14.09 1.51 -6.08
C ARG A 162 -15.14 0.55 -5.51
N PRO A 163 -16.19 0.20 -6.26
CA PRO A 163 -17.10 -0.89 -5.89
C PRO A 163 -16.45 -2.27 -6.09
#